data_AF-A0AAP6XYK8-F1
#
_entry.id   AF-A0AAP6XYK8-F1
#
_cell.length_a   1.000
_cell.length_b   1.000
_cell.length_c   1.000
_cell.angle_alpha   90.00
_cell.angle_beta   90.00
_cell.angle_gamma   90.00
#
_symmetry.space_group_name_H-M   'P 1'
#
loop_
_entity.id
_entity.type
_entity.pdbx_description
1 polymer ?
#
loop_
_entity_poly.entity_id
_entity_poly.type
_entity_poly.pdbx_seq_one_letter_code
_entity_poly.pdbx_strand_id
1 'polypeptide(L)'
;MTKSNNTPIKRTQRDYSLGFKLQVVDAVEKGDMTYKQAKKNYGIQGRSTVLTWLRKHVKMDWTQSPKITMPTSPKAKESPAQKIKRLERELEDEHLRNLLLNEVVNILDAEHGTSLRKKYIAKGARSLQKQKIVSLERACMLLGITRQAIYQRESRAKLRAIELAPVKAMVLEIRRFMQRLGGRKLYFLLKPKFIERGISLGRDAFFSYLKNERLLVKPKRSYTKTTFSKHWMKKHPNLLKDVQPSRPEEVFVSDITYVQSEQGVHYLSLVTDAYSRKIMGYELSDEMKATDVVKALDMTINNRQYQCSTIHHSDRGLQYCSQVYQVKLNENGIIPPMTDGYDCYQNALAERINGILKQEFLLYKCQNLKELRELVEESILIYNEMRPHLSLGMKTPNQVHKKSQEQKLLAFN
;
A
#
# COMPACT_ATOMS: atom_id res chain seq x y z
N MET A 1 -85.43 -25.76 -36.47
CA MET A 1 -85.66 -26.84 -35.49
C MET A 1 -85.03 -26.47 -34.15
N THR A 2 -85.90 -26.20 -33.17
CA THR A 2 -85.73 -26.39 -31.71
C THR A 2 -84.39 -26.00 -31.06
N LYS A 3 -84.33 -24.77 -30.51
CA LYS A 3 -83.52 -24.54 -29.30
C LYS A 3 -84.09 -25.44 -28.20
N SER A 4 -83.41 -26.52 -27.84
CA SER A 4 -83.82 -27.34 -26.72
C SER A 4 -83.64 -26.52 -25.44
N ASN A 5 -84.76 -26.16 -24.82
CA ASN A 5 -84.81 -25.69 -23.44
C ASN A 5 -84.40 -26.85 -22.53
N ASN A 6 -83.09 -27.06 -22.36
CA ASN A 6 -82.58 -27.98 -21.35
C ASN A 6 -82.48 -27.23 -20.02
N THR A 7 -83.64 -26.97 -19.41
CA THR A 7 -83.69 -26.61 -17.99
C THR A 7 -82.98 -27.72 -17.21
N PRO A 8 -81.94 -27.42 -16.42
CA PRO A 8 -81.15 -28.44 -15.76
C PRO A 8 -82.05 -29.20 -14.77
N ILE A 9 -82.34 -30.47 -15.08
CA ILE A 9 -83.14 -31.36 -14.25
C ILE A 9 -82.40 -31.53 -12.93
N LYS A 10 -82.91 -30.89 -11.87
CA LYS A 10 -82.34 -31.01 -10.52
C LYS A 10 -82.72 -32.40 -9.97
N ARG A 11 -81.73 -33.28 -9.86
CA ARG A 11 -81.90 -34.63 -9.31
C ARG A 11 -81.83 -34.63 -7.80
N THR A 12 -82.73 -35.34 -7.16
CA THR A 12 -82.79 -35.54 -5.70
C THR A 12 -82.11 -36.85 -5.30
N GLN A 13 -82.00 -37.11 -3.99
CA GLN A 13 -81.28 -38.28 -3.48
C GLN A 13 -81.90 -39.63 -3.90
N ARG A 14 -83.20 -39.65 -4.22
CA ARG A 14 -83.91 -40.82 -4.75
C ARG A 14 -83.50 -41.17 -6.18
N ASP A 15 -82.98 -40.21 -6.94
CA ASP A 15 -82.56 -40.36 -8.33
C ASP A 15 -81.10 -40.85 -8.48
N TYR A 16 -80.38 -40.99 -7.35
CA TYR A 16 -78.98 -41.40 -7.32
C TYR A 16 -78.83 -42.91 -7.17
N SER A 17 -79.25 -43.65 -8.19
CA SER A 17 -79.03 -45.10 -8.27
C SER A 17 -77.53 -45.43 -8.29
N LEU A 18 -77.16 -46.65 -7.88
CA LEU A 18 -75.75 -47.05 -7.86
C LEU A 18 -75.10 -46.97 -9.25
N GLY A 19 -75.82 -47.41 -10.29
CA GLY A 19 -75.36 -47.29 -11.68
C GLY A 19 -75.12 -45.85 -12.12
N PHE A 20 -76.01 -44.93 -11.72
CA PHE A 20 -75.83 -43.50 -12.00
C PHE A 20 -74.61 -42.91 -11.28
N LYS A 21 -74.39 -43.29 -10.01
CA LYS A 21 -73.21 -42.85 -9.25
C LYS A 21 -71.91 -43.31 -9.91
N LEU A 22 -71.85 -44.57 -10.34
CA LEU A 22 -70.67 -45.14 -11.00
C LEU A 22 -70.41 -44.48 -12.37
N GLN A 23 -71.46 -44.18 -13.14
CA GLN A 23 -71.32 -43.46 -14.41
C GLN A 23 -70.74 -42.05 -14.22
N VAL A 24 -71.22 -41.31 -13.22
CA VAL A 24 -70.71 -39.97 -12.92
C VAL A 24 -69.26 -40.03 -12.43
N VAL A 25 -68.90 -41.07 -11.68
CA VAL A 25 -67.53 -41.29 -11.21
C VAL A 25 -66.59 -41.65 -12.36
N ASP A 26 -66.97 -42.58 -13.24
CA ASP A 26 -66.18 -43.01 -14.40
C ASP A 26 -65.89 -41.85 -15.37
N ALA A 27 -66.89 -41.00 -15.64
CA ALA A 27 -66.72 -39.81 -16.50
C ALA A 27 -65.75 -38.78 -15.91
N VAL A 28 -65.65 -38.69 -14.58
CA VAL A 28 -64.69 -37.79 -13.91
C VAL A 28 -63.30 -38.44 -13.83
N GLU A 29 -63.23 -39.77 -13.66
CA GLU A 29 -61.98 -40.53 -13.61
C GLU A 29 -61.26 -40.56 -14.96
N LYS A 30 -62.00 -40.66 -16.08
CA LYS A 30 -61.47 -40.56 -17.44
C LYS A 30 -60.99 -39.15 -17.84
N GLY A 31 -61.27 -38.14 -17.01
CA GLY A 31 -60.86 -36.76 -17.27
C GLY A 31 -61.76 -35.99 -18.24
N ASP A 32 -62.88 -36.57 -18.68
CA ASP A 32 -63.83 -35.95 -19.61
C ASP A 32 -64.47 -34.68 -19.02
N MET A 33 -64.62 -34.63 -17.69
CA MET A 33 -65.13 -33.46 -16.98
C MET A 33 -64.67 -33.37 -15.53
N THR A 34 -64.60 -32.15 -15.01
CA THR A 34 -64.31 -31.92 -13.58
C THR A 34 -65.53 -32.25 -12.70
N TYR A 35 -65.32 -32.57 -11.42
CA TYR A 35 -66.42 -32.84 -10.49
C TYR A 35 -67.42 -31.67 -10.36
N LYS A 36 -66.96 -30.41 -10.55
CA LYS A 36 -67.83 -29.22 -10.55
C LYS A 36 -68.71 -29.16 -11.79
N GLN A 37 -68.16 -29.53 -12.95
CA GLN A 37 -68.91 -29.64 -14.20
C GLN A 37 -69.89 -30.83 -14.13
N ALA A 38 -69.45 -31.98 -13.62
CA ALA A 38 -70.31 -33.14 -13.42
C ALA A 38 -71.52 -32.79 -12.54
N LYS A 39 -71.31 -32.05 -11.44
CA LYS A 39 -72.42 -31.57 -10.59
C LYS A 39 -73.44 -30.76 -11.39
N LYS A 40 -72.99 -29.83 -12.22
CA LYS A 40 -73.86 -28.94 -13.00
C LYS A 40 -74.57 -29.69 -14.13
N ASN A 41 -73.84 -30.53 -14.87
CA ASN A 41 -74.32 -31.25 -16.04
C ASN A 41 -75.34 -32.33 -15.66
N TYR A 42 -75.10 -33.05 -14.56
CA TYR A 42 -75.97 -34.11 -14.07
C TYR A 42 -77.02 -33.63 -13.05
N GLY A 43 -77.08 -32.32 -12.78
CA GLY A 43 -78.10 -31.73 -11.91
C GLY A 43 -78.04 -32.17 -10.44
N ILE A 44 -76.85 -32.48 -9.93
CA ILE A 44 -76.63 -32.98 -8.57
C ILE A 44 -76.66 -31.81 -7.59
N GLN A 45 -77.50 -31.87 -6.57
CA GLN A 45 -77.77 -30.71 -5.72
C GLN A 45 -76.67 -30.44 -4.69
N GLY A 46 -76.19 -31.48 -4.00
CA GLY A 46 -75.21 -31.32 -2.92
C GLY A 46 -73.83 -30.87 -3.42
N ARG A 47 -73.20 -29.93 -2.71
CA ARG A 47 -71.91 -29.34 -3.09
C ARG A 47 -70.76 -30.35 -3.07
N SER A 48 -70.82 -31.33 -2.17
CA SER A 48 -69.80 -32.36 -1.99
C SER A 48 -70.22 -33.74 -2.48
N THR A 49 -71.45 -33.92 -2.99
CA THR A 49 -72.00 -35.24 -3.30
C THR A 49 -71.18 -36.00 -4.34
N VAL A 50 -70.73 -35.33 -5.41
CA VAL A 50 -69.85 -35.94 -6.43
C VAL A 50 -68.49 -36.31 -5.83
N LEU A 51 -67.93 -35.47 -4.96
CA LEU A 51 -66.66 -35.75 -4.26
C LEU A 51 -66.79 -36.94 -3.29
N THR A 52 -67.93 -37.10 -2.65
CA THR A 52 -68.22 -38.24 -1.78
C THR A 52 -68.35 -39.53 -2.59
N TRP A 53 -68.97 -39.49 -3.76
CA TRP A 53 -69.03 -40.65 -4.66
C TRP A 53 -67.67 -41.02 -5.21
N LEU A 54 -66.86 -40.03 -5.60
CA LEU A 54 -65.48 -40.24 -6.02
C LEU A 54 -64.70 -40.96 -4.91
N ARG A 55 -64.75 -40.46 -3.67
CA ARG A 55 -64.07 -41.12 -2.54
C ARG A 55 -64.56 -42.54 -2.22
N LYS A 56 -65.83 -42.84 -2.49
CA LYS A 56 -66.43 -44.13 -2.14
C LYS A 56 -66.31 -45.18 -3.24
N HIS A 57 -66.22 -44.76 -4.50
CA HIS A 57 -66.34 -45.65 -5.66
C HIS A 57 -65.16 -45.56 -6.66
N VAL A 58 -64.23 -44.61 -6.51
CA VAL A 58 -62.98 -44.54 -7.30
C VAL A 58 -61.97 -45.55 -6.76
N LYS A 59 -61.30 -46.28 -7.66
CA LYS A 59 -60.25 -47.27 -7.33
C LYS A 59 -58.84 -46.68 -7.23
N MET A 60 -58.69 -45.35 -7.27
CA MET A 60 -57.41 -44.65 -7.39
C MET A 60 -57.03 -43.91 -6.10
N ASP A 61 -55.79 -44.10 -5.63
CA ASP A 61 -55.23 -43.50 -4.41
C ASP A 61 -55.03 -41.98 -4.54
N TRP A 62 -55.71 -41.20 -3.68
CA TRP A 62 -55.72 -39.72 -3.73
C TRP A 62 -54.53 -39.05 -3.01
N THR A 63 -53.50 -39.80 -2.62
CA THR A 63 -52.28 -39.26 -2.00
C THR A 63 -51.26 -38.75 -3.03
N GLN A 64 -51.51 -38.97 -4.32
CA GLN A 64 -50.70 -38.40 -5.40
C GLN A 64 -51.57 -37.48 -6.26
N SER A 65 -51.30 -36.17 -6.21
CA SER A 65 -51.89 -35.23 -7.17
C SER A 65 -51.49 -35.66 -8.58
N PRO A 66 -52.43 -35.82 -9.53
CA PRO A 66 -52.06 -36.20 -10.88
C PRO A 66 -51.24 -35.05 -11.48
N LYS A 67 -49.95 -35.28 -11.68
CA LYS A 67 -49.11 -34.41 -12.51
C LYS A 67 -49.70 -34.47 -13.91
N ILE A 68 -50.46 -33.44 -14.27
CA ILE A 68 -50.79 -33.16 -15.67
C ILE A 68 -49.46 -32.84 -16.33
N THR A 69 -48.80 -33.87 -16.85
CA THR A 69 -47.65 -33.70 -17.72
C THR A 69 -48.22 -33.28 -19.06
N MET A 70 -48.36 -31.97 -19.25
CA MET A 70 -48.58 -31.41 -20.58
C MET A 70 -47.41 -31.90 -21.44
N PRO A 71 -47.63 -32.44 -22.65
CA PRO A 71 -46.53 -32.72 -23.56
C PRO A 71 -45.80 -31.40 -23.78
N THR A 72 -44.51 -31.35 -23.43
CA THR A 72 -43.64 -30.21 -23.72
C THR A 72 -43.62 -30.03 -25.23
N SER A 73 -44.45 -29.11 -25.71
CA SER A 73 -44.25 -28.49 -27.01
C SER A 73 -42.81 -27.95 -27.05
N PRO A 74 -42.11 -28.05 -28.20
CA PRO A 74 -40.80 -27.42 -28.32
C PRO A 74 -40.98 -25.95 -27.94
N LYS A 75 -40.20 -25.45 -26.96
CA LYS A 75 -40.28 -24.09 -26.40
C LYS A 75 -40.77 -23.14 -27.49
N ALA A 76 -42.02 -22.65 -27.38
CA ALA A 76 -42.58 -21.75 -28.36
C ALA A 76 -41.55 -20.65 -28.61
N LYS A 77 -41.05 -20.53 -29.85
CA LYS A 77 -40.12 -19.46 -30.22
C LYS A 77 -40.75 -18.17 -29.74
N GLU A 78 -40.07 -17.45 -28.85
CA GLU A 78 -40.58 -16.21 -28.28
C GLU A 78 -41.17 -15.34 -29.38
N SER A 79 -42.35 -14.78 -29.14
CA SER A 79 -42.90 -13.83 -30.09
C SER A 79 -41.92 -12.66 -30.25
N PRO A 80 -41.80 -12.06 -31.44
CA PRO A 80 -40.92 -10.91 -31.67
C PRO A 80 -41.14 -9.79 -30.63
N ALA A 81 -42.39 -9.55 -30.22
CA ALA A 81 -42.74 -8.57 -29.19
C ALA A 81 -42.21 -8.92 -27.79
N GLN A 82 -42.29 -10.20 -27.38
CA GLN A 82 -41.73 -10.65 -26.10
C GLN A 82 -40.19 -10.57 -26.11
N LYS A 83 -39.56 -10.87 -27.24
CA LYS A 83 -38.11 -10.75 -27.41
C LYS A 83 -37.65 -9.30 -27.33
N ILE A 84 -38.35 -8.37 -28.00
CA ILE A 84 -38.07 -6.93 -27.92
C ILE A 84 -38.16 -6.45 -26.48
N LYS A 85 -39.26 -6.74 -25.78
CA LYS A 85 -39.46 -6.32 -24.39
C LYS A 85 -38.39 -6.88 -23.44
N ARG A 86 -37.93 -8.11 -23.65
CA ARG A 86 -36.83 -8.68 -22.87
C ARG A 86 -35.52 -7.95 -23.17
N LEU A 87 -35.18 -7.76 -24.44
CA LEU A 87 -33.95 -7.07 -24.85
C LEU A 87 -33.93 -5.61 -24.38
N GLU A 88 -35.08 -4.92 -24.38
CA GLU A 88 -35.22 -3.57 -23.82
C GLU A 88 -34.89 -3.55 -22.32
N ARG A 89 -35.41 -4.52 -21.56
CA ARG A 89 -35.09 -4.66 -20.13
C ARG A 89 -33.61 -4.98 -19.90
N GLU A 90 -33.05 -5.92 -20.68
CA GLU A 90 -31.63 -6.25 -20.59
C GLU A 90 -30.73 -5.05 -20.92
N LEU A 91 -31.13 -4.23 -21.91
CA LEU A 91 -30.43 -3.00 -22.26
C LEU A 91 -30.51 -1.95 -21.14
N GLU A 92 -31.66 -1.81 -20.50
CA GLU A 92 -31.86 -0.92 -19.35
C GLU A 92 -31.01 -1.34 -18.15
N ASP A 93 -31.00 -2.65 -17.82
CA ASP A 93 -30.17 -3.21 -16.76
C ASP A 93 -28.66 -2.98 -17.03
N GLU A 94 -28.21 -3.21 -18.27
CA GLU A 94 -26.81 -2.94 -18.66
C GLU A 94 -26.49 -1.43 -18.67
N HIS A 95 -27.44 -0.57 -19.00
CA HIS A 95 -27.27 0.89 -18.91
C HIS A 95 -27.07 1.32 -17.45
N LEU A 96 -27.93 0.87 -16.53
CA LEU A 96 -27.82 1.14 -15.10
C LEU A 96 -26.51 0.61 -14.53
N ARG A 97 -26.10 -0.58 -14.94
CA ARG A 97 -24.80 -1.16 -14.55
C ARG A 97 -23.62 -0.29 -14.98
N ASN A 98 -23.63 0.22 -16.22
CA ASN A 98 -22.58 1.12 -16.72
C ASN A 98 -22.56 2.44 -15.94
N LEU A 99 -23.72 3.00 -15.60
CA LEU A 99 -23.82 4.21 -14.79
C LEU A 99 -23.20 3.99 -13.40
N LEU A 100 -23.55 2.88 -12.75
CA LEU A 100 -23.00 2.50 -11.45
C LEU A 100 -21.48 2.32 -11.49
N LEU A 101 -20.95 1.62 -12.50
CA LEU A 101 -19.49 1.46 -12.67
C LEU A 101 -18.78 2.79 -12.92
N ASN A 102 -19.39 3.68 -13.70
CA ASN A 102 -18.84 5.02 -13.94
C ASN A 102 -18.80 5.85 -12.66
N GLU A 103 -19.81 5.76 -11.80
CA GLU A 103 -19.80 6.47 -10.52
C GLU A 103 -18.80 5.91 -9.53
N VAL A 104 -18.62 4.59 -9.48
CA VAL A 104 -17.54 3.98 -8.70
C VAL A 104 -16.18 4.58 -9.10
N VAL A 105 -15.92 4.76 -10.41
CA VAL A 105 -14.68 5.40 -10.89
C VAL A 105 -14.61 6.87 -10.51
N ASN A 106 -15.71 7.61 -10.57
CA ASN A 106 -15.74 9.02 -10.18
C ASN A 106 -15.45 9.21 -8.68
N ILE A 107 -16.06 8.39 -7.82
CA ILE A 107 -15.82 8.38 -6.37
C ILE A 107 -14.35 8.07 -6.09
N LEU A 108 -13.78 7.05 -6.72
CA LEU A 108 -12.35 6.71 -6.58
C LEU A 108 -11.42 7.85 -7.03
N ASP A 109 -11.78 8.55 -8.11
CA ASP A 109 -11.01 9.70 -8.59
C ASP A 109 -11.11 10.89 -7.63
N ALA A 110 -12.28 11.13 -7.02
CA ALA A 110 -12.53 12.20 -6.05
C ALA A 110 -11.84 11.93 -4.70
N GLU A 111 -11.99 10.73 -4.14
CA GLU A 111 -11.44 10.38 -2.83
C GLU A 111 -9.92 10.19 -2.85
N HIS A 112 -9.37 9.67 -3.94
CA HIS A 112 -7.94 9.32 -4.01
C HIS A 112 -7.13 10.18 -4.98
N GLY A 113 -7.75 11.15 -5.67
CA GLY A 113 -7.06 12.03 -6.63
C GLY A 113 -6.39 11.27 -7.79
N THR A 114 -6.88 10.08 -8.12
CA THR A 114 -6.15 9.13 -8.95
C THR A 114 -6.25 9.41 -10.45
N SER A 115 -7.29 10.11 -10.91
CA SER A 115 -7.55 10.40 -12.34
C SER A 115 -7.44 9.16 -13.23
N LEU A 116 -7.95 8.01 -12.75
CA LEU A 116 -7.89 6.70 -13.36
C LEU A 116 -8.50 6.71 -14.76
N ARG A 117 -9.66 7.36 -14.91
CA ARG A 117 -10.34 7.43 -16.21
C ARG A 117 -9.40 8.03 -17.27
N LYS A 118 -8.82 9.20 -16.97
CA LYS A 118 -7.84 9.85 -17.85
C LYS A 118 -6.57 9.00 -18.04
N LYS A 119 -6.14 8.20 -17.07
CA LYS A 119 -4.91 7.39 -17.15
C LYS A 119 -5.07 6.13 -18.01
N TYR A 120 -6.22 5.47 -17.96
CA TYR A 120 -6.40 4.11 -18.49
C TYR A 120 -7.33 4.02 -19.71
N ILE A 121 -8.11 5.06 -20.04
CA ILE A 121 -9.01 5.06 -21.22
C ILE A 121 -8.30 4.58 -22.51
N ALA A 122 -7.14 5.16 -22.83
CA ALA A 122 -6.40 4.81 -24.05
C ALA A 122 -5.91 3.34 -24.03
N LYS A 123 -5.50 2.85 -22.85
CA LYS A 123 -5.10 1.45 -22.67
C LYS A 123 -6.29 0.51 -22.80
N GLY A 124 -7.46 0.90 -22.28
CA GLY A 124 -8.71 0.16 -22.41
C GLY A 124 -9.11 -0.02 -23.88
N ALA A 125 -9.14 1.08 -24.65
CA ALA A 125 -9.44 1.05 -26.08
C ALA A 125 -8.48 0.11 -26.85
N ARG A 126 -7.17 0.21 -26.57
CA ARG A 126 -6.15 -0.66 -27.17
C ARG A 126 -6.26 -2.12 -26.74
N SER A 127 -6.64 -2.38 -25.49
CA SER A 127 -6.83 -3.74 -24.99
C SER A 127 -7.96 -4.44 -25.73
N LEU A 128 -9.12 -3.78 -25.86
CA LEU A 128 -10.27 -4.31 -26.58
C LEU A 128 -9.97 -4.50 -28.08
N GLN A 129 -9.21 -3.58 -28.68
CA GLN A 129 -8.70 -3.73 -30.04
C GLN A 129 -7.81 -4.97 -30.19
N LYS A 130 -6.87 -5.19 -29.28
CA LYS A 130 -5.95 -6.34 -29.31
C LYS A 130 -6.68 -7.68 -29.14
N GLN A 131 -7.73 -7.69 -28.32
CA GLN A 131 -8.60 -8.86 -28.13
C GLN A 131 -9.53 -9.11 -29.32
N LYS A 132 -9.49 -8.27 -30.36
CA LYS A 132 -10.35 -8.33 -31.56
C LYS A 132 -11.86 -8.26 -31.23
N ILE A 133 -12.23 -7.70 -30.07
CA ILE A 133 -13.62 -7.55 -29.64
C ILE A 133 -14.28 -6.36 -30.37
N VAL A 134 -13.55 -5.24 -30.49
CA VAL A 134 -14.01 -4.04 -31.20
C VAL A 134 -12.88 -3.41 -31.99
N SER A 135 -13.20 -2.75 -33.11
CA SER A 135 -12.25 -1.91 -33.82
C SER A 135 -11.83 -0.72 -32.94
N LEU A 136 -10.65 -0.14 -33.19
CA LEU A 136 -10.19 1.04 -32.46
C LEU A 136 -11.17 2.21 -32.62
N GLU A 137 -11.74 2.35 -33.81
CA GLU A 137 -12.73 3.38 -34.12
C GLU A 137 -14.00 3.21 -33.29
N ARG A 138 -14.54 1.99 -33.23
CA ARG A 138 -15.72 1.69 -32.41
C ARG A 138 -15.43 1.90 -30.92
N ALA A 139 -14.25 1.48 -30.44
CA ALA A 139 -13.84 1.70 -29.06
C ALA A 139 -13.71 3.20 -28.72
N CYS A 140 -13.14 4.00 -29.64
CA CYS A 140 -13.01 5.45 -29.49
C CYS A 140 -14.39 6.12 -29.40
N MET A 141 -15.30 5.74 -30.30
CA MET A 141 -16.68 6.23 -30.33
C MET A 141 -17.41 5.92 -29.01
N LEU A 142 -17.34 4.68 -28.53
CA LEU A 142 -17.98 4.25 -27.28
C LEU A 142 -17.42 4.97 -26.04
N LEU A 143 -16.14 5.32 -26.07
CA LEU A 143 -15.46 6.00 -24.95
C LEU A 143 -15.51 7.54 -25.05
N GLY A 144 -16.14 8.10 -26.10
CA GLY A 144 -16.22 9.55 -26.30
C GLY A 144 -14.87 10.22 -26.56
N ILE A 145 -13.92 9.52 -27.19
CA ILE A 145 -12.57 10.03 -27.49
C ILE A 145 -12.27 9.94 -28.98
N THR A 146 -11.44 10.83 -29.49
CA THR A 146 -10.97 10.74 -30.89
C THR A 146 -9.81 9.76 -31.01
N ARG A 147 -9.70 9.10 -32.18
CA ARG A 147 -8.51 8.28 -32.51
C ARG A 147 -7.22 9.10 -32.40
N GLN A 148 -7.25 10.34 -32.88
CA GLN A 148 -6.12 11.27 -32.84
C GLN A 148 -5.64 11.51 -31.40
N ALA A 149 -6.54 11.65 -30.43
CA ALA A 149 -6.17 11.83 -29.02
C ALA A 149 -5.40 10.63 -28.46
N ILE A 150 -5.76 9.39 -28.85
CA ILE A 150 -5.01 8.18 -28.47
C ILE A 150 -3.61 8.22 -29.06
N TYR A 151 -3.47 8.43 -30.37
CA TYR A 151 -2.17 8.45 -31.03
C TYR A 151 -1.26 9.57 -30.49
N GLN A 152 -1.79 10.77 -30.29
CA GLN A 152 -1.04 11.87 -29.69
C GLN A 152 -0.57 11.55 -28.28
N ARG A 153 -1.42 10.90 -27.46
CA ARG A 153 -1.04 10.47 -26.12
C ARG A 153 0.07 9.43 -26.16
N GLU A 154 -0.03 8.45 -27.05
CA GLU A 154 1.01 7.43 -27.25
C GLU A 154 2.33 8.06 -27.70
N SER A 155 2.27 9.02 -28.62
CA SER A 155 3.44 9.78 -29.08
C SER A 155 4.11 10.54 -27.91
N ARG A 156 3.34 11.31 -27.14
CA ARG A 156 3.84 12.01 -25.94
C ARG A 156 4.44 11.05 -24.91
N ALA A 157 3.81 9.89 -24.69
CA ALA A 157 4.32 8.89 -23.76
C ALA A 157 5.64 8.27 -24.25
N LYS A 158 5.79 8.02 -25.56
CA LYS A 158 7.04 7.54 -26.16
C LYS A 158 8.16 8.58 -26.02
N LEU A 159 7.90 9.83 -26.41
CA LEU A 159 8.86 10.93 -26.26
C LEU A 159 9.30 11.09 -24.81
N ARG A 160 8.34 11.05 -23.87
CA ARG A 160 8.64 11.14 -22.44
C ARG A 160 9.45 9.94 -21.92
N ALA A 161 9.20 8.74 -22.44
CA ALA A 161 9.99 7.56 -22.08
C ALA A 161 11.44 7.67 -22.57
N ILE A 162 11.66 8.25 -23.76
CA ILE A 162 13.01 8.52 -24.31
C ILE A 162 13.72 9.57 -23.44
N GLU A 163 13.06 10.68 -23.12
CA GLU A 163 13.61 11.74 -22.26
C GLU A 163 14.02 11.21 -20.87
N LEU A 164 13.23 10.30 -20.29
CA LEU A 164 13.48 9.73 -18.97
C LEU A 164 14.35 8.46 -18.97
N ALA A 165 14.72 7.94 -20.14
CA ALA A 165 15.56 6.75 -20.26
C ALA A 165 16.87 6.82 -19.43
N PRO A 166 17.63 7.93 -19.40
CA PRO A 166 18.89 7.99 -18.66
C PRO A 166 18.71 8.12 -17.13
N VAL A 167 17.51 8.52 -16.65
CA VAL A 167 17.28 8.83 -15.23
C VAL A 167 17.52 7.61 -14.35
N LYS A 168 17.10 6.42 -14.81
CA LYS A 168 17.30 5.16 -14.07
C LYS A 168 18.79 4.88 -13.83
N ALA A 169 19.62 5.03 -14.85
CA ALA A 169 21.06 4.80 -14.74
C ALA A 169 21.70 5.76 -13.73
N MET A 170 21.35 7.05 -13.78
CA MET A 170 21.85 8.05 -12.83
C MET A 170 21.44 7.76 -11.37
N VAL A 171 20.20 7.29 -11.16
CA VAL A 171 19.72 6.88 -9.84
C VAL A 171 20.52 5.69 -9.32
N LEU A 172 20.76 4.69 -10.17
CA LEU A 172 21.51 3.50 -9.80
C LEU A 172 22.98 3.83 -9.51
N GLU A 173 23.59 4.75 -10.26
CA GLU A 173 24.96 5.25 -10.05
C GLU A 173 25.15 5.75 -8.60
N ILE A 174 24.28 6.65 -8.13
CA ILE A 174 24.34 7.16 -6.74
C ILE A 174 24.08 6.03 -5.73
N ARG A 175 23.16 5.11 -6.06
CA ARG A 175 22.79 4.01 -5.18
C ARG A 175 23.83 2.90 -5.08
N ARG A 176 24.87 2.89 -5.90
CA ARG A 176 26.04 2.03 -5.68
C ARG A 176 26.67 2.31 -4.31
N PHE A 177 26.74 3.59 -3.95
CA PHE A 177 27.34 4.05 -2.69
C PHE A 177 26.29 4.23 -1.58
N MET A 178 25.09 4.73 -1.92
CA MET A 178 24.01 5.01 -0.95
C MET A 178 22.70 4.33 -1.36
N GLN A 179 22.66 3.01 -1.20
CA GLN A 179 21.59 2.14 -1.73
C GLN A 179 20.18 2.55 -1.30
N ARG A 180 20.04 2.95 -0.03
CA ARG A 180 18.76 3.30 0.57
C ARG A 180 18.57 4.80 0.74
N LEU A 181 19.32 5.62 -0.01
CA LEU A 181 19.16 7.08 0.03
C LEU A 181 17.72 7.49 -0.32
N GLY A 182 17.14 8.33 0.54
CA GLY A 182 15.78 8.83 0.37
C GLY A 182 15.60 9.68 -0.90
N GLY A 183 14.43 9.57 -1.53
CA GLY A 183 14.14 10.20 -2.83
C GLY A 183 14.33 11.72 -2.88
N ARG A 184 14.11 12.44 -1.76
CA ARG A 184 14.34 13.91 -1.71
C ARG A 184 15.83 14.25 -1.87
N LYS A 185 16.70 13.52 -1.20
CA LYS A 185 18.16 13.69 -1.25
C LYS A 185 18.70 13.29 -2.62
N LEU A 186 18.19 12.17 -3.14
CA LEU A 186 18.51 11.69 -4.48
C LEU A 186 18.12 12.73 -5.55
N TYR A 187 16.94 13.32 -5.44
CA TYR A 187 16.51 14.41 -6.33
C TYR A 187 17.45 15.62 -6.24
N PHE A 188 17.83 16.03 -5.02
CA PHE A 188 18.78 17.13 -4.83
C PHE A 188 20.11 16.88 -5.53
N LEU A 189 20.69 15.69 -5.36
CA LEU A 189 21.96 15.31 -6.00
C LEU A 189 21.86 15.22 -7.53
N LEU A 190 20.70 14.80 -8.06
CA LEU A 190 20.49 14.63 -9.50
C LEU A 190 20.00 15.88 -10.22
N LYS A 191 19.44 16.86 -9.50
CA LYS A 191 18.86 18.07 -10.10
C LYS A 191 19.85 18.81 -11.01
N PRO A 192 21.13 19.02 -10.67
CA PRO A 192 22.09 19.62 -11.58
C PRO A 192 22.26 18.82 -12.89
N LYS A 193 22.43 17.50 -12.78
CA LYS A 193 22.52 16.59 -13.94
C LYS A 193 21.26 16.62 -14.82
N PHE A 194 20.08 16.82 -14.23
CA PHE A 194 18.84 16.98 -15.00
C PHE A 194 18.81 18.29 -15.78
N ILE A 195 19.25 19.39 -15.18
CA ILE A 195 19.33 20.70 -15.83
C ILE A 195 20.33 20.66 -16.99
N GLU A 196 21.53 20.10 -16.76
CA GLU A 196 22.57 19.96 -17.78
C GLU A 196 22.11 19.16 -19.01
N ARG A 197 21.30 18.11 -18.79
CA ARG A 197 20.77 17.27 -19.88
C ARG A 197 19.42 17.76 -20.42
N GLY A 198 18.91 18.91 -19.97
CA GLY A 198 17.62 19.45 -20.39
C GLY A 198 16.41 18.58 -20.01
N ILE A 199 16.55 17.71 -19.00
CA ILE A 199 15.47 16.81 -18.55
C ILE A 199 14.53 17.60 -17.64
N SER A 200 13.31 17.87 -18.12
CA SER A 200 12.30 18.60 -17.35
C SER A 200 11.61 17.65 -16.38
N LEU A 201 12.21 17.45 -15.21
CA LEU A 201 11.69 16.55 -14.18
C LEU A 201 11.60 17.25 -12.81
N GLY A 202 10.38 17.64 -12.44
CA GLY A 202 10.07 18.15 -11.10
C GLY A 202 10.11 17.07 -10.03
N ARG A 203 10.13 17.49 -8.76
CA ARG A 203 10.16 16.60 -7.58
C ARG A 203 9.08 15.51 -7.63
N ASP A 204 7.82 15.89 -7.77
CA ASP A 204 6.69 14.94 -7.66
C ASP A 204 6.61 13.99 -8.86
N ALA A 205 7.01 14.48 -10.04
CA ALA A 205 7.21 13.65 -11.22
C ALA A 205 8.36 12.65 -11.03
N PHE A 206 9.46 13.05 -10.38
CA PHE A 206 10.55 12.16 -10.02
C PHE A 206 10.12 11.07 -9.02
N PHE A 207 9.34 11.41 -7.98
CA PHE A 207 8.77 10.40 -7.08
C PHE A 207 7.83 9.43 -7.80
N SER A 208 7.00 9.94 -8.71
CA SER A 208 6.12 9.12 -9.54
C SER A 208 6.92 8.19 -10.47
N TYR A 209 8.02 8.69 -11.05
CA TYR A 209 8.95 7.90 -11.85
C TYR A 209 9.59 6.79 -11.03
N LEU A 210 10.17 7.12 -9.86
CA LEU A 210 10.76 6.12 -8.96
C LEU A 210 9.73 5.07 -8.53
N LYS A 211 8.48 5.46 -8.30
CA LYS A 211 7.39 4.51 -7.97
C LYS A 211 7.13 3.54 -9.12
N ASN A 212 7.03 4.05 -10.35
CA ASN A 212 6.78 3.23 -11.54
C ASN A 212 7.93 2.27 -11.85
N GLU A 213 9.18 2.72 -11.67
CA GLU A 213 10.38 1.91 -11.81
C GLU A 213 10.67 1.00 -10.60
N ARG A 214 9.80 1.01 -9.58
CA ARG A 214 9.96 0.24 -8.32
C ARG A 214 11.25 0.57 -7.56
N LEU A 215 11.73 1.81 -7.69
CA LEU A 215 12.94 2.33 -7.08
C LEU A 215 12.67 3.10 -5.77
N LEU A 216 11.44 3.14 -5.25
CA LEU A 216 11.21 3.74 -3.93
C LEU A 216 11.77 2.85 -2.81
N VAL A 217 12.46 3.47 -1.85
CA VAL A 217 12.97 2.77 -0.66
C VAL A 217 11.79 2.38 0.22
N LYS A 218 11.62 1.07 0.45
CA LYS A 218 10.56 0.56 1.32
C LYS A 218 10.98 0.71 2.79
N PRO A 219 10.16 1.34 3.65
CA PRO A 219 10.46 1.40 5.08
C PRO A 219 10.42 -0.02 5.67
N LYS A 220 11.41 -0.35 6.50
CA LYS A 220 11.41 -1.60 7.27
C LYS A 220 10.41 -1.44 8.40
N ARG A 221 9.38 -2.30 8.46
CA ARG A 221 8.43 -2.31 9.57
C ARG A 221 9.11 -2.96 10.78
N SER A 222 9.24 -2.22 11.88
CA SER A 222 9.57 -2.80 13.19
C SER A 222 8.27 -2.97 13.96
N TYR A 223 7.93 -4.22 14.32
CA TYR A 223 6.77 -4.53 15.16
C TYR A 223 7.14 -4.49 16.66
N THR A 224 8.42 -4.52 16.97
CA THR A 224 8.94 -4.40 18.33
C THR A 224 9.04 -2.93 18.71
N LYS A 225 8.17 -2.47 19.61
CA LYS A 225 8.35 -1.21 20.31
C LYS A 225 9.29 -1.44 21.48
N THR A 226 10.56 -1.10 21.32
CA THR A 226 11.54 -1.13 22.42
C THR A 226 11.34 -0.02 23.44
N THR A 227 10.50 0.97 23.14
CA THR A 227 10.21 2.13 24.01
C THR A 227 8.73 2.19 24.39
N PHE A 228 8.44 2.01 25.68
CA PHE A 228 7.09 2.13 26.27
C PHE A 228 6.71 3.61 26.47
N SER A 229 6.44 4.33 25.38
CA SER A 229 6.09 5.77 25.38
C SER A 229 4.70 6.11 25.96
N LYS A 230 4.02 5.13 26.57
CA LYS A 230 2.74 5.24 27.27
C LYS A 230 2.88 4.85 28.75
N HIS A 231 3.94 5.27 29.43
CA HIS A 231 3.97 5.24 30.89
C HIS A 231 3.26 6.47 31.47
N TRP A 232 2.77 6.36 32.70
CA TRP A 232 2.05 7.40 33.44
C TRP A 232 2.97 8.52 33.98
N MET A 233 4.29 8.35 33.91
CA MET A 233 5.28 9.39 34.25
C MET A 233 5.21 10.58 33.26
N LYS A 234 5.33 11.81 33.79
CA LYS A 234 5.36 13.05 33.00
C LYS A 234 6.36 12.89 31.85
N LYS A 235 5.88 13.02 30.62
CA LYS A 235 6.78 13.21 29.47
C LYS A 235 7.47 14.54 29.68
N HIS A 236 8.74 14.50 30.07
CA HIS A 236 9.54 15.71 30.11
C HIS A 236 9.52 16.31 28.69
N PRO A 237 9.19 17.62 28.55
CA PRO A 237 9.31 18.27 27.27
C PRO A 237 10.75 18.11 26.79
N ASN A 238 10.91 17.72 25.52
CA ASN A 238 12.18 17.43 24.87
C ASN A 238 13.20 18.57 25.11
N LEU A 239 14.11 18.42 26.09
CA LEU A 239 15.09 19.43 26.54
C LEU A 239 16.29 19.59 25.58
N LEU A 240 16.17 19.18 24.32
CA LEU A 240 17.05 19.60 23.22
C LEU A 240 17.00 21.12 22.93
N LYS A 241 16.47 21.92 23.85
CA LYS A 241 16.42 23.38 23.78
C LYS A 241 17.68 24.07 24.29
N ASP A 242 18.50 23.44 25.14
CA ASP A 242 19.38 24.25 25.98
C ASP A 242 20.83 24.39 25.46
N VAL A 243 21.30 23.55 24.53
CA VAL A 243 22.59 23.76 23.85
C VAL A 243 22.49 23.38 22.38
N GLN A 244 22.21 24.37 21.52
CA GLN A 244 22.46 24.24 20.08
C GLN A 244 23.92 24.62 19.85
N PRO A 245 24.80 23.68 19.45
CA PRO A 245 26.17 24.04 19.13
C PRO A 245 26.15 25.07 17.99
N SER A 246 26.95 26.11 18.16
CA SER A 246 27.07 27.26 17.27
C SER A 246 28.17 27.08 16.23
N ARG A 247 29.13 26.18 16.51
CA ARG A 247 30.29 25.90 15.65
C ARG A 247 30.70 24.42 15.70
N PRO A 248 31.49 23.93 14.73
CA PRO A 248 32.06 22.60 14.80
C PRO A 248 33.00 22.43 16.00
N GLU A 249 33.08 21.21 16.51
CA GLU A 249 33.95 20.80 17.63
C GLU A 249 33.65 21.50 18.96
N GLU A 250 32.49 22.14 19.08
CA GLU A 250 31.99 22.69 20.34
C GLU A 250 31.41 21.59 21.23
N VAL A 251 30.65 20.66 20.62
CA VAL A 251 30.03 19.53 21.32
C VAL A 251 30.23 18.27 20.50
N PHE A 252 30.97 17.31 21.06
CA PHE A 252 30.99 15.95 20.59
C PHE A 252 29.94 15.12 21.33
N VAL A 253 29.31 14.21 20.61
CA VAL A 253 28.34 13.27 21.15
C VAL A 253 28.81 11.87 20.83
N SER A 254 28.87 10.99 21.83
CA SER A 254 29.27 9.60 21.65
C SER A 254 28.16 8.62 21.98
N ASP A 255 28.15 7.48 21.28
CA ASP A 255 27.28 6.35 21.59
C ASP A 255 27.92 5.04 21.14
N ILE A 256 27.57 3.94 21.81
CA ILE A 256 27.99 2.59 21.42
C ILE A 256 26.79 1.87 20.82
N THR A 257 26.99 1.28 19.65
CA THR A 257 25.94 0.56 18.96
C THR A 257 26.39 -0.82 18.51
N TYR A 258 25.50 -1.81 18.67
CA TYR A 258 25.74 -3.18 18.23
C TYR A 258 25.60 -3.33 16.70
N VAL A 259 26.53 -4.04 16.09
CA VAL A 259 26.49 -4.48 14.67
C VAL A 259 26.78 -5.98 14.61
N GLN A 260 26.32 -6.68 13.57
CA GLN A 260 26.36 -8.15 13.51
C GLN A 260 27.15 -8.64 12.30
N SER A 261 27.95 -9.71 12.49
CA SER A 261 28.53 -10.53 11.43
C SER A 261 28.13 -12.00 11.61
N GLU A 262 28.58 -12.89 10.74
CA GLU A 262 28.43 -14.35 10.95
C GLU A 262 29.17 -14.86 12.20
N GLN A 263 30.20 -14.14 12.67
CA GLN A 263 30.96 -14.51 13.88
C GLN A 263 30.26 -14.10 15.18
N GLY A 264 29.28 -13.20 15.13
CA GLY A 264 28.56 -12.75 16.32
C GLY A 264 28.22 -11.27 16.32
N VAL A 265 28.04 -10.74 17.53
CA VAL A 265 27.72 -9.33 17.78
C VAL A 265 29.00 -8.57 18.10
N HIS A 266 29.19 -7.45 17.43
CA HIS A 266 30.32 -6.53 17.58
C HIS A 266 29.83 -5.17 18.08
N TYR A 267 30.74 -4.40 18.64
CA TYR A 267 30.48 -3.10 19.25
C TYR A 267 31.12 -2.02 18.40
N LEU A 268 30.30 -1.10 17.89
CA LEU A 268 30.75 0.07 17.15
C LEU A 268 30.60 1.30 18.05
N SER A 269 31.73 1.82 18.51
CA SER A 269 31.80 3.08 19.26
C SER A 269 31.90 4.22 18.26
N LEU A 270 31.06 5.24 18.40
CA LEU A 270 31.04 6.41 17.52
C LEU A 270 31.15 7.69 18.31
N VAL A 271 31.88 8.66 17.77
CA VAL A 271 31.95 10.03 18.27
C VAL A 271 31.64 10.98 17.13
N THR A 272 30.62 11.81 17.31
CA THR A 272 30.08 12.69 16.27
C THR A 272 30.12 14.15 16.73
N ASP A 273 30.52 15.06 15.83
CA ASP A 273 30.30 16.49 15.99
C ASP A 273 28.80 16.85 15.90
N ALA A 274 28.27 17.47 16.95
CA ALA A 274 26.84 17.77 17.04
C ALA A 274 26.38 18.85 16.04
N TYR A 275 27.27 19.78 15.70
CA TYR A 275 27.00 20.87 14.76
C TYR A 275 26.93 20.35 13.31
N SER A 276 28.03 19.79 12.82
CA SER A 276 28.17 19.34 11.43
C SER A 276 27.62 17.95 11.16
N ARG A 277 27.28 17.17 12.21
CA ARG A 277 26.90 15.74 12.12
C ARG A 277 27.99 14.84 11.58
N LYS A 278 29.24 15.32 11.51
CA LYS A 278 30.40 14.56 11.05
C LYS A 278 30.76 13.52 12.10
N ILE A 279 30.90 12.26 11.69
CA ILE A 279 31.48 11.23 12.53
C ILE A 279 32.98 11.53 12.58
N MET A 280 33.46 11.95 13.74
CA MET A 280 34.85 12.40 13.95
C MET A 280 35.78 11.23 14.30
N GLY A 281 35.26 10.21 14.97
CA GLY A 281 36.01 9.02 15.30
C GLY A 281 35.10 7.83 15.51
N TYR A 282 35.64 6.63 15.28
CA TYR A 282 34.93 5.38 15.46
C TYR A 282 35.90 4.25 15.77
N GLU A 283 35.39 3.20 16.42
CA GLU A 283 36.12 1.95 16.61
C GLU A 283 35.15 0.77 16.57
N LEU A 284 35.55 -0.30 15.90
CA LEU A 284 34.83 -1.57 15.84
C LEU A 284 35.60 -2.64 16.63
N SER A 285 34.98 -3.17 17.67
CA SER A 285 35.55 -4.17 18.58
C SER A 285 34.64 -5.38 18.79
N ASP A 286 35.25 -6.53 19.12
CA ASP A 286 34.51 -7.75 19.52
C ASP A 286 33.95 -7.63 20.96
N GLU A 287 34.52 -6.74 21.77
CA GLU A 287 34.18 -6.56 23.18
C GLU A 287 33.87 -5.10 23.50
N MET A 288 33.10 -4.88 24.58
CA MET A 288 32.71 -3.55 25.03
C MET A 288 33.68 -3.01 26.10
N LYS A 289 34.99 -3.10 25.85
CA LYS A 289 36.02 -2.60 26.77
C LYS A 289 36.14 -1.09 26.67
N ALA A 290 36.39 -0.44 27.81
CA ALA A 290 36.64 1.00 27.84
C ALA A 290 37.82 1.42 26.93
N THR A 291 38.85 0.58 26.84
CA THR A 291 40.02 0.79 25.96
C THR A 291 39.64 0.89 24.49
N ASP A 292 38.60 0.18 24.04
CA ASP A 292 38.16 0.27 22.64
C ASP A 292 37.39 1.57 22.38
N VAL A 293 36.58 2.03 23.34
CA VAL A 293 35.91 3.33 23.26
C VAL A 293 36.94 4.48 23.24
N VAL A 294 38.04 4.34 23.97
CA VAL A 294 39.16 5.30 23.95
C VAL A 294 39.77 5.42 22.55
N LYS A 295 39.88 4.34 21.76
CA LYS A 295 40.41 4.43 20.38
C LYS A 295 39.55 5.32 19.47
N ALA A 296 38.23 5.26 19.61
CA ALA A 296 37.33 6.16 18.89
C ALA A 296 37.52 7.63 19.31
N LEU A 297 37.79 7.87 20.60
CA LEU A 297 38.13 9.19 21.13
C LEU A 297 39.50 9.67 20.62
N ASP A 298 40.52 8.80 20.59
CA ASP A 298 41.83 9.07 20.00
C ASP A 298 41.71 9.50 18.54
N MET A 299 40.95 8.73 17.75
CA MET A 299 40.67 9.09 16.36
C MET A 299 39.97 10.44 16.25
N THR A 300 39.02 10.74 17.15
CA THR A 300 38.33 12.03 17.20
C THR A 300 39.31 13.16 17.44
N ILE A 301 40.17 13.04 18.45
CA ILE A 301 41.18 14.03 18.83
C ILE A 301 42.12 14.30 17.65
N ASN A 302 42.61 13.25 17.00
CA ASN A 302 43.49 13.35 15.84
C ASN A 302 42.83 14.01 14.62
N ASN A 303 41.50 13.86 14.49
CA ASN A 303 40.73 14.44 13.41
C ASN A 303 40.24 15.87 13.67
N ARG A 304 40.53 16.44 14.86
CA ARG A 304 40.18 17.82 15.19
C ARG A 304 40.93 18.79 14.30
N GLN A 305 40.21 19.81 13.86
CA GLN A 305 40.73 20.91 13.06
C GLN A 305 40.72 22.23 13.83
N TYR A 306 40.00 22.29 14.95
CA TYR A 306 39.81 23.52 15.71
C TYR A 306 40.25 23.37 17.17
N GLN A 307 41.08 24.32 17.60
CA GLN A 307 41.47 24.45 18.98
C GLN A 307 40.45 25.36 19.69
N CYS A 308 39.42 24.74 20.26
CA CYS A 308 38.42 25.41 21.06
C CYS A 308 38.02 24.56 22.27
N SER A 309 37.41 25.22 23.26
CA SER A 309 36.73 24.51 24.35
C SER A 309 35.69 23.58 23.76
N THR A 310 35.79 22.31 24.10
CA THR A 310 34.97 21.22 23.57
C THR A 310 34.33 20.46 24.71
N ILE A 311 33.03 20.21 24.59
CA ILE A 311 32.28 19.37 25.51
C ILE A 311 32.12 17.99 24.88
N HIS A 312 32.30 16.92 25.65
CA HIS A 312 32.10 15.55 25.20
C HIS A 312 30.92 14.90 25.91
N HIS A 313 29.77 14.89 25.26
CA HIS A 313 28.54 14.30 25.78
C HIS A 313 28.45 12.81 25.45
N SER A 314 28.49 11.98 26.48
CA SER A 314 28.25 10.53 26.39
C SER A 314 27.06 10.13 27.26
N ASP A 315 26.55 8.91 27.07
CA ASP A 315 25.70 8.30 28.09
C ASP A 315 26.53 7.93 29.34
N ARG A 316 25.86 7.42 30.38
CA ARG A 316 26.51 6.96 31.62
C ARG A 316 26.94 5.49 31.55
N GLY A 317 27.26 4.98 30.35
CA GLY A 317 27.85 3.65 30.21
C GLY A 317 29.14 3.51 31.02
N LEU A 318 29.38 2.33 31.60
CA LEU A 318 30.56 2.05 32.43
C LEU A 318 31.88 2.39 31.72
N GLN A 319 31.89 2.26 30.39
CA GLN A 319 33.04 2.56 29.53
C GLN A 319 33.39 4.05 29.57
N TYR A 320 32.39 4.93 29.46
CA TYR A 320 32.57 6.38 29.49
C TYR A 320 32.92 6.89 30.88
N CYS A 321 32.40 6.25 31.94
CA CYS A 321 32.75 6.57 33.33
C CYS A 321 34.11 6.00 33.77
N SER A 322 34.79 5.22 32.93
CA SER A 322 36.05 4.58 33.30
C SER A 322 37.19 5.59 33.49
N GLN A 323 38.12 5.27 34.40
CA GLN A 323 39.32 6.08 34.65
C GLN A 323 40.09 6.36 33.35
N VAL A 324 40.28 5.34 32.50
CA VAL A 324 41.05 5.45 31.25
C VAL A 324 40.41 6.45 30.30
N TYR A 325 39.08 6.46 30.21
CA TYR A 325 38.35 7.40 29.36
C TYR A 325 38.40 8.84 29.91
N GLN A 326 38.15 9.00 31.21
CA GLN A 326 38.15 10.31 31.87
C GLN A 326 39.54 10.97 31.86
N VAL A 327 40.60 10.19 32.11
CA VAL A 327 41.99 10.66 32.00
C VAL A 327 42.25 11.18 30.59
N LYS A 328 41.84 10.43 29.56
CA LYS A 328 42.06 10.81 28.16
C LYS A 328 41.35 12.12 27.78
N LEU A 329 40.12 12.33 28.25
CA LEU A 329 39.39 13.58 28.04
C LEU A 329 40.13 14.76 28.69
N ASN A 330 40.54 14.60 29.95
CA ASN A 330 41.24 15.63 30.71
C ASN A 330 42.58 16.02 30.07
N GLU A 331 43.38 15.04 29.63
CA GLU A 331 44.66 15.26 28.92
C GLU A 331 44.51 16.10 27.66
N ASN A 332 43.34 16.05 27.00
CA ASN A 332 43.07 16.75 25.75
C ASN A 332 42.22 18.02 25.93
N GLY A 333 42.02 18.46 27.19
CA GLY A 333 41.24 19.65 27.51
C GLY A 333 39.77 19.56 27.07
N ILE A 334 39.23 18.35 26.98
CA ILE A 334 37.85 18.09 26.59
C ILE A 334 37.03 17.94 27.88
N ILE A 335 35.99 18.76 28.01
CA ILE A 335 35.18 18.84 29.22
C ILE A 335 34.12 17.73 29.19
N PRO A 336 34.17 16.72 30.08
CA PRO A 336 33.04 15.83 30.27
C PRO A 336 31.88 16.63 30.88
N PRO A 337 30.62 16.36 30.52
CA PRO A 337 29.48 17.05 31.09
C PRO A 337 29.45 16.79 32.60
N MET A 338 29.72 17.85 33.39
CA MET A 338 29.56 17.81 34.83
C MET A 338 28.09 17.52 35.19
N THR A 339 27.94 16.62 36.16
CA THR A 339 26.73 16.24 36.90
C THR A 339 25.75 17.38 37.16
N ASP A 340 24.51 17.28 36.66
CA ASP A 340 23.25 17.23 37.43
C ASP A 340 22.04 17.44 36.51
N GLY A 341 21.33 16.35 36.19
CA GLY A 341 20.12 16.39 35.38
C GLY A 341 20.09 15.31 34.30
N TYR A 342 19.45 14.20 34.64
CA TYR A 342 19.13 13.13 33.69
C TYR A 342 18.21 13.70 32.60
N ASP A 343 18.58 13.58 31.33
CA ASP A 343 17.56 13.43 30.30
C ASP A 343 18.10 12.47 29.23
N CYS A 344 17.68 11.21 29.29
CA CYS A 344 17.95 10.17 28.29
C CYS A 344 17.53 10.61 26.86
N TYR A 345 16.72 11.66 26.74
CA TYR A 345 16.37 12.33 25.50
C TYR A 345 17.51 13.16 24.85
N GLN A 346 18.64 13.37 25.54
CA GLN A 346 19.75 14.19 25.04
C GLN A 346 20.62 13.49 23.98
N ASN A 347 20.68 12.15 23.94
CA ASN A 347 21.49 11.43 22.93
C ASN A 347 20.74 11.12 21.61
N ALA A 348 19.62 11.80 21.34
CA ALA A 348 18.83 11.60 20.11
C ALA A 348 19.64 11.86 18.82
N LEU A 349 20.73 12.64 18.92
CA LEU A 349 21.65 12.88 17.83
C LEU A 349 22.42 11.63 17.44
N ALA A 350 23.09 10.97 18.40
CA ALA A 350 23.86 9.77 18.11
C ALA A 350 22.93 8.60 17.74
N GLU A 351 21.80 8.44 18.43
CA GLU A 351 20.79 7.43 18.06
C GLU A 351 20.34 7.57 16.59
N ARG A 352 20.11 8.82 16.15
CA ARG A 352 19.74 9.10 14.75
C ARG A 352 20.83 8.68 13.78
N ILE A 353 22.10 8.93 14.10
CA ILE A 353 23.24 8.57 13.24
C ILE A 353 23.42 7.05 13.21
N ASN A 354 23.31 6.39 14.36
CA ASN A 354 23.32 4.93 14.48
C ASN A 354 22.21 4.30 13.65
N GLY A 355 21.01 4.88 13.71
CA GLY A 355 19.89 4.50 12.86
C GLY A 355 20.18 4.68 11.37
N ILE A 356 20.84 5.77 10.97
CA ILE A 356 21.24 6.01 9.57
C ILE A 356 22.23 4.95 9.11
N LEU A 357 23.31 4.70 9.86
CA LEU A 357 24.32 3.70 9.49
C LEU A 357 23.68 2.31 9.31
N LYS A 358 22.88 1.87 10.30
CA LYS A 358 22.21 0.56 10.25
C LYS A 358 21.16 0.43 9.15
N GLN A 359 20.45 1.50 8.81
CA GLN A 359 19.33 1.45 7.86
C GLN A 359 19.72 1.82 6.44
N GLU A 360 20.84 2.53 6.23
CA GLU A 360 21.26 3.02 4.92
C GLU A 360 22.57 2.42 4.40
N PHE A 361 23.48 2.00 5.28
CA PHE A 361 24.86 1.62 4.90
C PHE A 361 25.24 0.18 5.29
N LEU A 362 25.04 -0.19 6.56
CA LEU A 362 25.39 -1.50 7.11
C LEU A 362 24.30 -2.55 6.79
N LEU A 363 24.05 -2.74 5.50
CA LEU A 363 22.92 -3.53 4.98
C LEU A 363 23.23 -5.01 4.78
N TYR A 364 24.52 -5.35 4.66
CA TYR A 364 24.99 -6.68 4.36
C TYR A 364 25.49 -7.38 5.62
N LYS A 365 25.34 -8.71 5.62
CA LYS A 365 25.89 -9.54 6.68
C LYS A 365 27.32 -9.92 6.29
N CYS A 366 28.29 -9.33 6.98
CA CYS A 366 29.71 -9.64 6.79
C CYS A 366 30.02 -11.02 7.37
N GLN A 367 30.99 -11.73 6.79
CA GLN A 367 31.39 -13.04 7.31
C GLN A 367 32.25 -12.90 8.55
N ASN A 368 33.18 -11.94 8.55
CA ASN A 368 34.16 -11.77 9.60
C ASN A 368 34.30 -10.30 10.04
N LEU A 369 34.98 -10.08 11.16
CA LEU A 369 35.25 -8.75 11.71
C LEU A 369 36.03 -7.85 10.74
N LYS A 370 36.96 -8.41 9.95
CA LYS A 370 37.78 -7.64 9.01
C LYS A 370 36.91 -7.01 7.91
N GLU A 371 36.06 -7.80 7.26
CA GLU A 371 35.09 -7.31 6.28
C GLU A 371 34.13 -6.28 6.88
N LEU A 372 33.70 -6.51 8.13
CA LEU A 372 32.84 -5.57 8.82
C LEU A 372 33.54 -4.24 9.09
N ARG A 373 34.83 -4.26 9.43
CA ARG A 373 35.65 -3.06 9.62
C ARG A 373 35.78 -2.27 8.33
N GLU A 374 36.11 -2.93 7.21
CA GLU A 374 36.19 -2.31 5.89
C GLU A 374 34.85 -1.67 5.50
N LEU A 375 33.73 -2.41 5.69
CA LEU A 375 32.39 -1.88 5.43
C LEU A 375 32.06 -0.65 6.29
N VAL A 376 32.41 -0.67 7.58
CA VAL A 376 32.18 0.47 8.50
C VAL A 376 32.98 1.69 8.06
N GLU A 377 34.25 1.52 7.72
CA GLU A 377 35.13 2.59 7.24
C GLU A 377 34.58 3.23 5.95
N GLU A 378 34.26 2.42 4.95
CA GLU A 378 33.65 2.90 3.70
C GLU A 378 32.31 3.62 3.97
N SER A 379 31.48 3.06 4.85
CA SER A 379 30.18 3.63 5.21
C SER A 379 30.31 5.00 5.84
N ILE A 380 31.26 5.17 6.76
CA ILE A 380 31.52 6.43 7.45
C ILE A 380 32.11 7.46 6.50
N LEU A 381 33.02 7.06 5.61
CA LEU A 381 33.55 7.92 4.56
C LEU A 381 32.44 8.45 3.65
N ILE A 382 31.58 7.57 3.11
CA ILE A 382 30.46 7.96 2.24
C ILE A 382 29.46 8.84 3.01
N TYR A 383 29.18 8.52 4.28
CA TYR A 383 28.32 9.33 5.14
C TYR A 383 28.86 10.77 5.31
N ASN A 384 30.15 10.91 5.63
CA ASN A 384 30.78 12.20 5.90
C ASN A 384 30.98 13.04 4.63
N GLU A 385 31.38 12.42 3.52
CA GLU A 385 31.76 13.12 2.28
C GLU A 385 30.60 13.30 1.29
N MET A 386 29.72 12.31 1.15
CA MET A 386 28.78 12.26 0.02
C MET A 386 27.32 12.41 0.44
N ARG A 387 26.95 12.04 1.66
CA ARG A 387 25.54 12.00 2.07
C ARG A 387 25.03 13.41 2.44
N PRO A 388 24.00 13.95 1.76
CA PRO A 388 23.40 15.22 2.15
C PRO A 388 22.44 15.04 3.35
N HIS A 389 22.39 16.06 4.22
CA HIS A 389 21.52 16.08 5.39
C HIS A 389 20.49 17.22 5.32
N LEU A 390 19.22 16.89 5.57
CA LEU A 390 18.15 17.90 5.64
C LEU A 390 18.41 18.93 6.75
N SER A 391 18.89 18.48 7.91
CA SER A 391 19.24 19.34 9.05
C SER A 391 20.42 20.28 8.76
N LEU A 392 21.17 20.02 7.70
CA LEU A 392 22.34 20.80 7.27
C LEU A 392 22.07 21.59 5.98
N GLY A 393 20.80 21.76 5.60
CA GLY A 393 20.44 22.45 4.36
C GLY A 393 20.89 21.70 3.10
N MET A 394 20.85 20.37 3.10
CA MET A 394 21.32 19.46 2.04
C MET A 394 22.84 19.47 1.79
N LYS A 395 23.63 20.03 2.69
CA LYS A 395 25.10 19.87 2.69
C LYS A 395 25.50 18.53 3.30
N THR A 396 26.72 18.10 2.99
CA THR A 396 27.35 16.93 3.62
C THR A 396 28.01 17.33 4.95
N PRO A 397 28.20 16.38 5.88
CA PRO A 397 28.86 16.67 7.15
C PRO A 397 30.22 17.36 7.00
N ASN A 398 31.08 16.87 6.09
CA ASN A 398 32.38 17.47 5.85
C ASN A 398 32.32 18.88 5.26
N GLN A 399 31.33 19.17 4.39
CA GLN A 399 31.13 20.53 3.87
C GLN A 399 30.78 21.53 4.99
N VAL A 400 29.91 21.14 5.94
CA VAL A 400 29.54 22.01 7.06
C VAL A 400 30.71 22.17 8.04
N HIS A 401 31.41 21.08 8.32
CA HIS A 401 32.55 21.08 9.23
C HIS A 401 33.70 21.97 8.72
N LYS A 402 34.06 21.88 7.42
CA LYS A 402 35.12 22.69 6.80
C LYS A 402 34.73 24.17 6.62
N LYS A 403 33.48 24.46 6.22
CA LYS A 403 33.06 25.84 5.91
C LYS A 403 33.11 26.80 7.12
N SER A 404 33.04 26.27 8.35
CA SER A 404 33.25 27.09 9.54
C SER A 404 34.66 27.68 9.62
N GLN A 405 35.65 27.06 8.98
CA GLN A 405 37.03 27.56 8.89
C GLN A 405 37.09 28.83 8.05
N GLU A 406 36.48 28.80 6.86
CA GLU A 406 36.44 29.91 5.91
C GLU A 406 35.68 31.12 6.50
N GLN A 407 34.57 30.88 7.19
CA GLN A 407 33.80 31.95 7.84
C GLN A 407 34.52 32.58 9.03
N LYS A 408 35.35 31.82 9.77
CA LYS A 408 36.22 32.38 10.80
C LYS A 408 37.31 33.26 10.17
N LEU A 409 37.99 32.77 9.14
CA LEU A 409 39.03 33.53 8.43
C LEU A 409 38.52 34.86 7.85
N LEU A 410 37.27 34.87 7.36
CA LEU A 410 36.61 36.08 6.86
C LEU A 410 36.08 37.02 7.94
N ALA A 411 35.93 36.56 9.20
CA ALA A 411 35.48 37.40 10.32
C ALA A 411 36.65 38.05 11.08
N PHE A 412 37.89 37.68 10.76
CA PHE A 412 39.12 38.26 11.31
C PHE A 412 39.87 39.17 10.30
N ASN A 413 39.29 39.38 9.11
CA ASN A 413 39.67 40.41 8.14
C ASN A 413 38.51 41.41 8.02
#